data_AF-A0A660MXD6-F1
#
_entry.id   AF-A0A660MXD6-F1
#
_cell.length_a   1.000
_cell.length_b   1.000
_cell.length_c   1.000
_cell.angle_alpha   90.00
_cell.angle_beta   90.00
_cell.angle_gamma   90.00
#
_symmetry.space_group_name_H-M   'P 1'
#
loop_
_entity.id
_entity.type
_entity.pdbx_description
1 polymer ?
#
loop_
_entity_poly.entity_id
_entity_poly.type
_entity_poly.pdbx_seq_one_letter_code
_entity_poly.pdbx_strand_id
1 'polypeptide(L)'
;MVPIYSYIQIGIIFIVSVSLHEFAHAYASYKLGDPTPKIQGRLTPNPIKHIDPIGFILIFLIGFGRGRPVQIDPSYYKKPYRDELIVALAGPLTNVILGILAIIIMMVYMKTFALGLNALSTQTDLVIQFWITFAVTNFALAAFNMIPLPPLDGYRLIKVFNHNAGAFLEKNVGIIS
;
A
#
# COMPACT_ATOMS: atom_id res chain seq x y z
N MET A 1 -20.51 -6.93 -18.00
CA MET A 1 -20.64 -5.71 -17.18
C MET A 1 -20.14 -6.07 -15.79
N VAL A 2 -19.18 -5.31 -15.22
CA VAL A 2 -18.72 -5.59 -13.84
C VAL A 2 -19.84 -5.22 -12.87
N PRO A 3 -20.25 -6.10 -11.96
CA PRO A 3 -21.37 -5.84 -11.07
C PRO A 3 -21.01 -4.81 -9.99
N ILE A 4 -22.02 -4.06 -9.52
CA ILE A 4 -21.84 -2.94 -8.57
C ILE A 4 -21.12 -3.36 -7.27
N TYR A 5 -21.35 -4.59 -6.80
CA TYR A 5 -20.74 -5.10 -5.57
C TYR A 5 -19.21 -5.24 -5.67
N SER A 6 -18.67 -5.44 -6.88
CA SER A 6 -17.22 -5.52 -7.10
C SER A 6 -16.53 -4.18 -6.83
N TYR A 7 -17.15 -3.06 -7.20
CA TYR A 7 -16.61 -1.73 -6.92
C TYR A 7 -16.61 -1.42 -5.41
N ILE A 8 -17.66 -1.83 -4.70
CA ILE A 8 -17.75 -1.68 -3.25
C ILE A 8 -16.65 -2.51 -2.56
N GLN A 9 -16.45 -3.76 -2.99
CA GLN A 9 -15.38 -4.62 -2.49
C GLN A 9 -14.01 -3.98 -2.70
N ILE A 10 -13.71 -3.54 -3.92
CA ILE A 10 -12.43 -2.88 -4.24
C ILE A 10 -12.21 -1.65 -3.38
N GLY A 11 -13.24 -0.81 -3.17
CA GLY A 11 -13.15 0.36 -2.31
C GLY A 11 -12.79 0.02 -0.87
N ILE A 12 -13.46 -0.97 -0.27
CA ILE A 12 -13.17 -1.42 1.10
C ILE A 12 -11.74 -1.98 1.19
N ILE A 13 -11.36 -2.85 0.25
CA ILE A 13 -10.03 -3.46 0.19
C ILE A 13 -8.96 -2.37 0.11
N PHE A 14 -9.11 -1.45 -0.83
CA PHE A 14 -8.17 -0.36 -1.06
C PHE A 14 -8.00 0.50 0.19
N ILE A 15 -9.09 0.89 0.83
CA ILE A 15 -9.07 1.67 2.08
C ILE A 15 -8.22 0.96 3.13
N VAL A 16 -8.50 -0.31 3.40
CA VAL A 16 -7.80 -1.08 4.44
C VAL A 16 -6.33 -1.24 4.08
N SER A 17 -6.04 -1.63 2.84
CA SER A 17 -4.68 -1.84 2.34
C SER A 17 -3.81 -0.60 2.41
N VAL A 18 -4.32 0.55 1.96
CA VAL A 18 -3.58 1.82 1.98
C VAL A 18 -3.41 2.33 3.41
N SER A 19 -4.43 2.16 4.26
CA SER A 19 -4.33 2.62 5.67
C SER A 19 -3.27 1.84 6.44
N LEU A 20 -3.18 0.53 6.24
CA LEU A 20 -2.14 -0.30 6.85
C LEU A 20 -0.75 -0.01 6.25
N HIS A 21 -0.67 0.25 4.96
CA HIS A 21 0.56 0.67 4.27
C HIS A 21 1.11 1.98 4.86
N GLU A 22 0.30 3.03 4.94
CA GLU A 22 0.70 4.32 5.51
C GLU A 22 1.01 4.23 7.01
N PHE A 23 0.24 3.43 7.75
CA PHE A 23 0.54 3.12 9.15
C PHE A 23 1.91 2.44 9.29
N ALA A 24 2.29 1.54 8.38
CA ALA A 24 3.58 0.87 8.42
C ALA A 24 4.75 1.85 8.22
N HIS A 25 4.64 2.78 7.27
CA HIS A 25 5.61 3.88 7.13
C HIS A 25 5.70 4.72 8.42
N ALA A 26 4.56 5.13 8.96
CA ALA A 26 4.47 5.92 10.18
C ALA A 26 5.14 5.21 11.37
N TYR A 27 4.84 3.92 11.55
CA TYR A 27 5.37 3.10 12.62
C TYR A 27 6.87 2.85 12.49
N ALA A 28 7.34 2.53 11.27
CA ALA A 28 8.75 2.30 11.00
C ALA A 28 9.57 3.58 11.26
N SER A 29 9.13 4.72 10.74
CA SER A 29 9.81 6.00 10.92
C SER A 29 9.84 6.43 12.39
N TYR A 30 8.72 6.28 13.12
CA TYR A 30 8.68 6.55 14.56
C TYR A 30 9.63 5.66 15.37
N LYS A 31 9.72 4.37 15.03
CA LYS A 31 10.66 3.44 15.67
C LYS A 31 12.12 3.80 15.42
N LEU A 32 12.42 4.50 14.33
CA LEU A 32 13.77 4.95 13.97
C LEU A 32 14.13 6.31 14.56
N GLY A 33 13.19 6.98 15.24
CA GLY A 33 13.44 8.18 16.04
C GLY A 33 12.66 9.42 15.62
N ASP A 34 11.94 9.38 14.49
CA ASP A 34 11.17 10.51 13.99
C ASP A 34 9.86 10.71 14.79
N PRO A 35 9.69 11.82 15.54
CA PRO A 35 8.46 12.08 16.28
C PRO A 35 7.29 12.52 15.38
N THR A 36 7.54 12.89 14.11
CA THR A 36 6.57 13.51 13.19
C THR A 36 5.30 12.69 13.01
N PRO A 37 5.34 11.36 12.71
CA PRO A 37 4.12 10.58 12.50
C PRO A 37 3.25 10.50 13.77
N LYS A 38 3.88 10.54 14.95
CA LYS A 38 3.16 10.57 16.23
C LYS A 38 2.47 11.90 16.47
N ILE A 39 3.18 13.01 16.24
CA ILE A 39 2.63 14.37 16.39
C ILE A 39 1.43 14.58 15.45
N GLN A 40 1.50 14.01 14.24
CA GLN A 40 0.41 14.05 13.27
C GLN A 40 -0.77 13.13 13.61
N GLY A 41 -0.66 12.31 14.65
CA GLY A 41 -1.69 11.33 15.01
C GLY A 41 -1.85 10.20 13.99
N ARG A 42 -0.77 9.86 13.26
CA ARG A 42 -0.75 8.84 12.19
C ARG A 42 -0.31 7.46 12.66
N LEU A 43 0.10 7.31 13.92
CA LEU A 43 0.38 6.02 14.56
C LEU A 43 -0.91 5.27 14.95
N THR A 44 -1.77 5.03 13.97
CA THR A 44 -3.01 4.27 14.14
C THR A 44 -3.35 3.56 12.83
N PRO A 45 -3.90 2.34 12.86
CA PRO A 45 -4.43 1.70 11.66
C PRO A 45 -5.78 2.28 11.22
N ASN A 46 -6.34 3.28 11.93
CA ASN A 46 -7.64 3.88 11.62
C ASN A 46 -7.64 4.51 10.21
N PRO A 47 -8.47 4.00 9.28
CA PRO A 47 -8.48 4.47 7.91
C PRO A 47 -8.81 5.96 7.73
N ILE A 48 -9.65 6.52 8.61
CA ILE A 48 -10.04 7.94 8.57
C ILE A 48 -8.81 8.86 8.64
N LYS A 49 -7.73 8.40 9.27
CA LYS A 49 -6.49 9.16 9.38
C LYS A 49 -5.60 9.07 8.15
N HIS A 50 -5.82 8.12 7.24
CA HIS A 50 -4.92 7.80 6.13
C HIS A 50 -5.54 7.92 4.73
N ILE A 51 -6.85 8.06 4.64
CA ILE A 51 -7.54 8.25 3.37
C ILE A 51 -7.50 9.72 2.94
N ASP A 52 -7.29 9.97 1.64
CA ASP A 52 -7.62 11.24 1.01
C ASP A 52 -9.08 11.19 0.50
N PRO A 53 -10.00 12.06 0.98
CA PRO A 53 -11.39 12.06 0.52
C PRO A 53 -11.55 12.15 -1.00
N ILE A 54 -10.67 12.89 -1.68
CA ILE A 54 -10.68 12.98 -3.15
C ILE A 54 -10.25 11.64 -3.75
N GLY A 55 -9.14 11.08 -3.27
CA GLY A 55 -8.66 9.76 -3.68
C GLY A 55 -9.71 8.67 -3.47
N PHE A 56 -10.48 8.74 -2.40
CA PHE A 56 -11.57 7.80 -2.11
C PHE A 56 -12.71 7.89 -3.12
N ILE A 57 -13.15 9.10 -3.47
CA ILE A 57 -14.21 9.32 -4.48
C ILE A 57 -13.77 8.81 -5.86
N LEU A 58 -12.50 9.04 -6.22
CA LEU A 58 -11.96 8.61 -7.51
C LEU A 58 -11.98 7.08 -7.70
N ILE A 59 -11.93 6.29 -6.62
CA ILE A 59 -12.04 4.82 -6.71
C ILE A 59 -13.38 4.41 -7.35
N PHE A 60 -14.46 5.11 -7.03
CA PHE A 60 -15.79 4.79 -7.56
C PHE A 60 -16.02 5.35 -8.97
N LEU A 61 -15.30 6.40 -9.36
CA LEU A 61 -15.46 7.03 -10.67
C LEU A 61 -14.58 6.39 -11.74
N ILE A 62 -13.32 6.11 -11.41
CA ILE A 62 -12.30 5.67 -12.36
C ILE A 62 -11.58 4.39 -11.93
N GLY A 63 -11.92 3.80 -10.78
CA GLY A 63 -11.28 2.58 -10.28
C GLY A 63 -9.89 2.80 -9.66
N PHE A 64 -9.49 4.06 -9.46
CA PHE A 64 -8.17 4.42 -8.94
C PHE A 64 -8.30 5.44 -7.81
N GLY A 65 -7.51 5.26 -6.75
CA GLY A 65 -7.49 6.17 -5.60
C GLY A 65 -6.08 6.42 -5.11
N ARG A 66 -5.95 7.39 -4.20
CA ARG A 66 -4.70 7.65 -3.47
C ARG A 66 -4.97 7.75 -1.97
N GLY A 67 -4.00 7.31 -1.17
CA GLY A 67 -3.95 7.61 0.25
C GLY A 67 -3.51 9.05 0.49
N ARG A 68 -3.63 9.49 1.74
CA ARG A 68 -2.99 10.71 2.23
C ARG A 68 -1.64 10.31 2.83
N PRO A 69 -0.52 10.55 2.12
CA PRO A 69 0.79 10.07 2.54
C PRO A 69 1.14 10.58 3.95
N VAL A 70 1.73 9.72 4.77
CA VAL A 70 2.31 10.15 6.05
C VAL A 70 3.57 10.97 5.80
N GLN A 71 3.70 12.07 6.53
CA GLN A 71 4.93 12.85 6.48
C GLN A 71 5.93 12.25 7.47
N ILE A 72 7.18 12.17 7.02
CA ILE A 72 8.32 11.65 7.78
C ILE A 72 9.44 12.66 7.70
N ASP A 73 10.31 12.68 8.70
CA ASP A 73 11.49 13.51 8.77
C ASP A 73 12.76 12.62 8.93
N PRO A 74 13.47 12.37 7.81
CA PRO A 74 14.70 11.57 7.82
C PRO A 74 15.86 12.19 8.61
N SER A 75 15.79 13.46 9.01
CA SER A 75 16.87 14.12 9.79
C SER A 75 17.07 13.48 11.18
N TYR A 76 16.04 12.80 11.70
CA TYR A 76 16.11 12.06 12.96
C TYR A 76 16.78 10.68 12.84
N TYR A 77 17.04 10.18 11.62
CA TYR A 77 17.54 8.83 11.42
C TYR A 77 19.02 8.70 11.78
N LYS A 78 19.34 7.73 12.64
CA LYS A 78 20.72 7.47 13.09
C LYS A 78 21.60 6.92 11.98
N LYS A 79 21.02 6.16 11.04
CA LYS A 79 21.70 5.60 9.87
C LYS A 79 20.92 5.96 8.61
N PRO A 80 21.11 7.16 8.04
CA PRO A 80 20.23 7.73 7.01
C PRO A 80 19.87 6.76 5.88
N TYR A 81 20.87 6.11 5.26
CA TYR A 81 20.64 5.17 4.15
C TYR A 81 19.83 3.94 4.54
N ARG A 82 20.20 3.29 5.65
CA ARG A 82 19.55 2.05 6.11
C ARG A 82 18.13 2.34 6.60
N ASP A 83 17.99 3.41 7.35
CA ASP A 83 16.75 3.77 8.03
C ASP A 83 15.72 4.28 7.01
N GLU A 84 16.14 5.09 6.02
CA GLU A 84 15.32 5.47 4.88
C GLU A 84 14.86 4.23 4.07
N LEU A 85 15.76 3.26 3.85
CA LEU A 85 15.42 2.00 3.17
C LEU A 85 14.35 1.21 3.93
N ILE A 86 14.49 1.09 5.25
CA ILE A 86 13.51 0.41 6.11
C ILE A 86 12.15 1.09 6.00
N VAL A 87 12.12 2.42 6.08
CA VAL A 87 10.87 3.18 5.99
C VAL A 87 10.26 3.05 4.61
N ALA A 88 11.02 3.22 3.54
CA ALA A 88 10.52 3.10 2.16
C ALA A 88 9.96 1.70 1.85
N LEU A 89 10.53 0.64 2.43
CA LEU A 89 10.03 -0.73 2.23
C LEU A 89 8.85 -1.10 3.16
N ALA A 90 8.62 -0.36 4.25
CA ALA A 90 7.62 -0.73 5.25
C ALA A 90 6.20 -0.85 4.68
N GLY A 91 5.78 0.11 3.85
CA GLY A 91 4.48 0.07 3.17
C GLY A 91 4.36 -1.09 2.18
N PRO A 92 5.23 -1.17 1.14
CA PRO A 92 5.17 -2.25 0.15
C PRO A 92 5.25 -3.65 0.77
N LEU A 93 6.11 -3.86 1.77
CA LEU A 93 6.19 -5.13 2.49
C LEU A 93 4.89 -5.45 3.24
N THR A 94 4.22 -4.46 3.81
CA THR A 94 2.92 -4.65 4.47
C THR A 94 1.88 -5.14 3.46
N ASN A 95 1.82 -4.55 2.26
CA ASN A 95 0.93 -5.05 1.22
C ASN A 95 1.29 -6.48 0.77
N VAL A 96 2.56 -6.81 0.58
CA VAL A 96 2.99 -8.19 0.25
C VAL A 96 2.51 -9.17 1.33
N ILE A 97 2.70 -8.84 2.61
CA ILE A 97 2.24 -9.67 3.75
C ILE A 97 0.72 -9.83 3.72
N LEU A 98 -0.03 -8.75 3.50
CA LEU A 98 -1.49 -8.79 3.38
C LEU A 98 -1.96 -9.68 2.22
N GLY A 99 -1.28 -9.63 1.07
CA GLY A 99 -1.58 -10.48 -0.07
C GLY A 99 -1.32 -11.96 0.21
N ILE A 100 -0.20 -12.29 0.87
CA ILE A 100 0.12 -13.66 1.29
C ILE A 100 -0.92 -14.17 2.30
N LEU A 101 -1.30 -13.37 3.30
CA LEU A 101 -2.31 -13.75 4.29
C LEU A 101 -3.67 -14.03 3.64
N ALA A 102 -4.06 -13.23 2.65
CA ALA A 102 -5.29 -13.45 1.89
C ALA A 102 -5.29 -14.79 1.14
N ILE A 103 -4.17 -15.16 0.51
CA ILE A 103 -4.02 -16.47 -0.14
C ILE A 103 -4.14 -17.60 0.90
N ILE A 104 -3.46 -17.48 2.04
CA ILE A 104 -3.51 -18.50 3.10
C ILE A 104 -4.95 -18.67 3.60
N ILE A 105 -5.66 -17.57 3.90
CA ILE A 105 -7.05 -17.62 4.37
C ILE A 105 -7.96 -18.26 3.33
N MET A 106 -7.81 -17.91 2.06
CA MET A 106 -8.56 -18.52 0.96
C MET A 106 -8.30 -20.02 0.86
N MET A 107 -7.05 -20.47 0.95
CA MET A 107 -6.70 -21.89 0.90
C MET A 107 -7.29 -22.68 2.07
N VAL A 108 -7.27 -22.11 3.27
CA VAL A 108 -7.91 -22.70 4.46
C VAL A 108 -9.41 -22.82 4.24
N TYR A 109 -10.07 -21.76 3.78
CA TYR A 109 -11.50 -21.75 3.49
C TYR A 109 -11.88 -22.84 2.46
N MET A 110 -11.17 -22.92 1.34
CA MET A 110 -11.44 -23.93 0.31
C MET A 110 -11.30 -25.35 0.86
N LYS A 111 -10.27 -25.60 1.69
CA LYS A 111 -10.06 -26.91 2.32
C LYS A 111 -11.18 -27.26 3.30
N THR A 112 -11.64 -26.30 4.11
CA THR A 112 -12.70 -26.52 5.11
C THR A 112 -14.04 -26.88 4.47
N PHE A 113 -14.37 -26.28 3.33
CA PHE A 113 -15.63 -26.53 2.61
C PHE A 113 -15.50 -27.57 1.48
N ALA A 114 -14.39 -28.29 1.42
CA ALA A 114 -14.09 -29.28 0.38
C ALA A 114 -14.28 -28.75 -1.06
N LEU A 115 -13.94 -27.48 -1.27
CA LEU A 115 -14.07 -26.82 -2.56
C LEU A 115 -12.86 -27.21 -3.44
N GLY A 116 -13.15 -27.84 -4.57
CA GLY A 116 -12.14 -28.16 -5.58
C GLY A 116 -11.66 -26.93 -6.35
N LEU A 117 -10.63 -27.10 -7.20
CA LEU A 117 -10.07 -26.03 -8.03
C LEU A 117 -11.12 -25.39 -8.97
N ASN A 118 -12.18 -26.12 -9.31
CA ASN A 118 -13.32 -25.59 -10.08
C ASN A 118 -14.04 -24.42 -9.37
N ALA A 119 -13.90 -24.28 -8.05
CA ALA A 119 -14.42 -23.13 -7.31
C ALA A 119 -13.66 -21.83 -7.63
N LEU A 120 -12.42 -21.92 -8.10
CA LEU A 120 -11.65 -20.75 -8.56
C LEU A 120 -12.13 -20.24 -9.92
N SER A 121 -12.58 -21.14 -10.81
CA SER A 121 -12.99 -20.81 -12.18
C SER A 121 -14.45 -20.38 -12.28
N THR A 122 -15.32 -20.89 -11.41
CA THR A 122 -16.76 -20.65 -11.49
C THR A 122 -17.18 -19.24 -11.06
N GLN A 123 -16.31 -18.49 -10.36
CA GLN A 123 -16.59 -17.13 -9.84
C GLN A 123 -17.91 -16.96 -9.06
N THR A 124 -18.54 -18.05 -8.65
CA THR A 124 -19.84 -18.04 -7.95
C THR A 124 -19.69 -17.80 -6.45
N ASP A 125 -18.54 -18.17 -5.86
CA ASP A 125 -18.29 -17.97 -4.44
C ASP A 125 -17.73 -16.56 -4.17
N LEU A 126 -18.57 -15.70 -3.59
CA LEU A 126 -18.23 -14.32 -3.24
C LEU A 126 -17.08 -14.21 -2.22
N VAL A 127 -16.89 -15.21 -1.35
CA VAL A 127 -15.81 -15.24 -0.37
C VAL A 127 -14.48 -15.48 -1.06
N ILE A 128 -14.43 -16.46 -1.96
CA ILE A 128 -13.23 -16.73 -2.78
C ILE A 128 -12.88 -15.50 -3.62
N GLN A 129 -13.88 -14.91 -4.31
CA GLN A 129 -13.67 -13.72 -5.13
C GLN A 129 -13.14 -12.53 -4.31
N PHE A 130 -13.66 -12.33 -3.09
CA PHE A 130 -13.16 -11.29 -2.20
C PHE A 130 -11.67 -11.47 -1.88
N TRP A 131 -11.26 -12.68 -1.46
CA TRP A 131 -9.87 -12.93 -1.08
C TRP A 131 -8.90 -12.90 -2.27
N ILE A 132 -9.32 -13.37 -3.46
CA ILE A 132 -8.55 -13.19 -4.69
C ILE A 132 -8.36 -11.70 -4.97
N THR A 133 -9.44 -10.92 -4.96
CA THR A 133 -9.39 -9.48 -5.20
C THR A 133 -8.51 -8.78 -4.17
N PHE A 134 -8.61 -9.17 -2.90
CA PHE A 134 -7.78 -8.64 -1.81
C PHE A 134 -6.30 -8.92 -2.05
N ALA A 135 -5.94 -10.17 -2.41
CA ALA A 135 -4.58 -10.57 -2.69
C ALA A 135 -4.00 -9.78 -3.88
N VAL A 136 -4.71 -9.80 -5.02
CA VAL A 136 -4.30 -9.10 -6.25
C VAL A 136 -4.13 -7.60 -6.00
N THR A 137 -5.08 -6.96 -5.31
CA THR A 137 -5.00 -5.52 -5.01
C THR A 137 -3.78 -5.20 -4.17
N ASN A 138 -3.47 -6.00 -3.14
CA ASN A 138 -2.30 -5.76 -2.31
C ASN A 138 -0.98 -5.99 -3.07
N PHE A 139 -0.86 -7.06 -3.86
CA PHE A 139 0.33 -7.24 -4.69
C PHE A 139 0.50 -6.13 -5.74
N ALA A 140 -0.61 -5.68 -6.34
CA ALA A 140 -0.61 -4.56 -7.27
C ALA A 140 -0.18 -3.25 -6.58
N LEU A 141 -0.67 -2.97 -5.37
CA LEU A 141 -0.26 -1.80 -4.58
C LEU A 141 1.22 -1.86 -4.20
N ALA A 142 1.72 -3.03 -3.82
CA ALA A 142 3.14 -3.21 -3.53
C ALA A 142 4.00 -2.95 -4.78
N ALA A 143 3.66 -3.59 -5.91
CA ALA A 143 4.38 -3.43 -7.17
C ALA A 143 4.34 -1.98 -7.67
N PHE A 144 3.17 -1.33 -7.59
CA PHE A 144 2.98 0.05 -7.99
C PHE A 144 3.84 1.00 -7.14
N ASN A 145 3.80 0.87 -5.81
CA ASN A 145 4.60 1.74 -4.94
C ASN A 145 6.11 1.49 -5.06
N MET A 146 6.56 0.35 -5.58
CA MET A 146 7.97 0.08 -5.86
C MET A 146 8.46 0.69 -7.20
N ILE A 147 7.58 1.26 -8.03
CA ILE A 147 7.99 1.97 -9.24
C ILE A 147 8.81 3.21 -8.84
N PRO A 148 10.00 3.42 -9.44
CA PRO A 148 10.90 4.50 -9.05
C PRO A 148 10.50 5.87 -9.63
N LEU A 149 9.28 6.31 -9.35
CA LEU A 149 8.74 7.59 -9.79
C LEU A 149 8.19 8.36 -8.59
N PRO A 150 8.52 9.64 -8.40
CA PRO A 150 7.82 10.46 -7.41
C PRO A 150 6.31 10.47 -7.69
N PRO A 151 5.42 10.42 -6.67
CA PRO A 151 5.67 10.42 -5.22
C PRO A 151 5.80 9.02 -4.57
N LEU A 152 6.01 7.96 -5.34
CA LEU A 152 5.96 6.56 -4.88
C LEU A 152 7.16 6.18 -4.01
N ASP A 153 7.04 5.12 -3.20
CA ASP A 153 8.09 4.67 -2.28
C ASP A 153 9.38 4.25 -2.99
N GLY A 154 9.25 3.66 -4.19
CA GLY A 154 10.36 3.22 -5.02
C GLY A 154 11.32 4.35 -5.39
N TYR A 155 10.82 5.58 -5.44
CA TYR A 155 11.66 6.75 -5.68
C TYR A 155 12.62 7.03 -4.50
N ARG A 156 12.18 6.83 -3.25
CA ARG A 156 13.05 6.93 -2.07
C ARG A 156 14.14 5.88 -2.10
N LEU A 157 13.83 4.67 -2.59
CA LEU A 157 14.84 3.61 -2.80
C LEU A 157 15.94 4.05 -3.77
N ILE A 158 15.58 4.65 -4.90
CA ILE A 158 16.60 5.13 -5.87
C ILE A 158 17.51 6.20 -5.26
N LYS A 159 16.99 7.14 -4.47
CA LYS A 159 17.84 8.15 -3.81
C LYS A 159 18.88 7.53 -2.90
N VAL A 160 18.52 6.45 -2.21
CA VAL A 160 19.44 5.70 -1.33
C VAL A 160 20.55 5.01 -2.14
N PHE A 161 20.23 4.42 -3.29
CA PHE A 161 21.20 3.66 -4.09
C PHE A 161 22.04 4.51 -5.05
N ASN A 162 21.49 5.58 -5.61
CA ASN A 162 22.19 6.43 -6.55
C ASN A 162 21.68 7.88 -6.46
N HIS A 163 22.43 8.70 -5.71
CA HIS A 163 22.13 10.12 -5.53
C HIS A 163 21.98 10.89 -6.86
N ASN A 164 22.81 10.56 -7.86
CA ASN A 164 22.79 11.21 -9.17
C ASN A 164 21.54 10.82 -9.99
N ALA A 165 21.06 9.59 -9.86
CA ALA A 165 19.81 9.15 -10.49
C ALA A 165 18.58 9.80 -9.83
N GLY A 166 18.60 9.95 -8.50
CA GLY A 166 17.59 10.71 -7.77
C GLY A 166 17.51 12.16 -8.23
N ALA A 167 18.65 12.85 -8.31
CA ALA A 167 18.75 14.22 -8.79
C ALA A 167 18.34 14.39 -10.27
N PHE A 168 18.65 13.39 -11.11
CA PHE A 168 18.20 13.36 -12.51
C PHE A 168 16.67 13.30 -12.61
N LEU A 169 16.01 12.45 -11.82
CA LEU A 169 14.55 12.37 -11.80
C LEU A 169 13.92 13.66 -11.27
N GLU A 170 14.49 14.29 -10.24
CA GLU A 170 13.99 15.60 -9.76
C GLU A 170 14.06 16.67 -10.85
N LYS A 171 15.20 16.74 -11.56
CA LYS A 171 15.44 17.74 -12.58
C LYS A 171 14.62 17.54 -13.85
N ASN A 172 14.37 16.29 -14.26
CA ASN A 172 13.76 15.99 -15.56
C ASN A 172 12.28 15.57 -15.49
N VAL A 173 11.79 15.13 -14.32
CA VAL A 173 10.37 14.77 -14.12
C VAL A 173 9.57 15.96 -13.57
N GLY A 174 10.23 17.06 -13.19
CA GLY A 174 9.62 18.40 -13.08
C GLY A 174 8.62 18.57 -11.93
N ILE A 175 8.99 18.23 -10.69
CA ILE A 175 8.10 18.41 -9.53
C ILE A 175 8.59 19.49 -8.54
N ILE A 176 9.72 20.16 -8.80
CA ILE A 176 10.07 21.38 -8.04
C ILE A 176 10.64 22.45 -9.00
N SER A 177 9.74 23.32 -9.45
CA SER A 177 10.03 24.75 -9.60
C SER A 177 9.25 25.48 -8.51
#